data_AF-A0A3M1EB08-F1
#
_entry.id   AF-A0A3M1EB08-F1
#
_cell.length_a   1.000
_cell.length_b   1.000
_cell.length_c   1.000
_cell.angle_alpha   90.00
_cell.angle_beta   90.00
_cell.angle_gamma   90.00
#
_symmetry.space_group_name_H-M   'P 1'
#
loop_
_entity.id
_entity.type
_entity.pdbx_description
1 polymer ?
#
loop_
_entity_poly.entity_id
_entity_poly.type
_entity_poly.pdbx_seq_one_letter_code
_entity_poly.pdbx_strand_id
1 'polypeptide(L)'
;MFDSILILIKGGGDLATGVATRLYHAGFPVVMTERPTPTMIRRAVSFGAAVYEGRIIVEGVTAVRVSPGEVKATLQRGEIPVLVDPAAGAVVRLRPVVVVDAIMAKRNTGTTLADAPLVIALGPGFTAGRDCHRVIETNRGHNLGRILHEGAAQPNTGVPGSVGGKTAERVLRAPVAGQLTPRAAIGDRLRTGDPIATIGGHTVTAPFDGVLRGLIHPAVPLTPGFKIADVDPRGEPAHCFTISDKAFAVGGGVLQAILASPEVRRRMGTTLHQEGPFCESD
;
A
#
# COMPACT_ATOMS: atom_id res chain seq x y z
N MET A 1 -4.38 -2.37 -23.43
CA MET A 1 -4.46 -3.86 -23.43
C MET A 1 -5.27 -4.38 -22.24
N PHE A 2 -5.15 -3.78 -21.05
CA PHE A 2 -5.88 -4.23 -19.85
C PHE A 2 -6.96 -3.25 -19.37
N ASP A 3 -7.38 -2.33 -20.24
CA ASP A 3 -8.28 -1.21 -19.94
C ASP A 3 -9.66 -1.69 -19.39
N SER A 4 -10.05 -2.93 -19.70
CA SER A 4 -11.26 -3.59 -19.19
C SER A 4 -11.08 -4.30 -17.84
N ILE A 5 -9.84 -4.44 -17.36
CA ILE A 5 -9.47 -5.14 -16.11
C ILE A 5 -9.24 -4.10 -15.02
N LEU A 6 -10.32 -3.50 -14.54
CA LEU A 6 -10.26 -2.54 -13.43
C LEU A 6 -9.83 -3.25 -12.14
N ILE A 7 -8.80 -2.70 -11.49
CA ILE A 7 -8.30 -3.16 -10.21
C ILE A 7 -8.63 -2.11 -9.14
N LEU A 8 -9.28 -2.53 -8.07
CA LEU A 8 -9.46 -1.71 -6.88
C LEU A 8 -8.54 -2.19 -5.77
N ILE A 9 -7.75 -1.27 -5.20
CA ILE A 9 -6.89 -1.53 -4.05
C ILE A 9 -7.48 -0.86 -2.82
N LYS A 10 -7.81 -1.65 -1.80
CA LYS A 10 -8.21 -1.13 -0.49
C LYS A 10 -6.94 -0.79 0.30
N GLY A 11 -6.80 0.45 0.73
CA GLY A 11 -5.64 0.92 1.46
C GLY A 11 -4.63 1.66 0.57
N GLY A 12 -4.05 2.76 1.08
CA GLY A 12 -3.10 3.62 0.37
C GLY A 12 -1.68 3.64 0.93
N GLY A 13 -1.31 2.67 1.79
CA GLY A 13 0.00 2.63 2.46
C GLY A 13 1.18 2.19 1.59
N ASP A 14 2.34 2.00 2.22
CA ASP A 14 3.62 1.64 1.57
C ASP A 14 3.53 0.37 0.69
N LEU A 15 2.93 -0.71 1.20
CA LEU A 15 2.76 -1.94 0.41
C LEU A 15 1.74 -1.77 -0.72
N ALA A 16 0.63 -1.08 -0.45
CA ALA A 16 -0.38 -0.79 -1.47
C ALA A 16 0.21 0.03 -2.63
N THR A 17 1.13 0.95 -2.34
CA THR A 17 1.83 1.77 -3.34
C THR A 17 2.73 0.92 -4.23
N GLY A 18 3.49 -0.02 -3.66
CA GLY A 18 4.29 -0.96 -4.45
C GLY A 18 3.45 -1.87 -5.35
N VAL A 19 2.28 -2.30 -4.86
CA VAL A 19 1.28 -3.04 -5.67
C VAL A 19 0.75 -2.18 -6.80
N ALA A 20 0.21 -1.00 -6.47
CA ALA A 20 -0.37 -0.07 -7.43
C ALA A 20 0.62 0.33 -8.53
N THR A 21 1.88 0.60 -8.16
CA THR A 21 2.95 0.99 -9.10
C THR A 21 3.25 -0.12 -10.10
N ARG A 22 3.39 -1.38 -9.65
CA ARG A 22 3.62 -2.51 -10.58
C ARG A 22 2.44 -2.74 -11.51
N LEU A 23 1.21 -2.62 -11.00
CA LEU A 23 0.01 -2.79 -11.81
C LEU A 23 -0.15 -1.65 -12.83
N TYR A 24 0.11 -0.42 -12.41
CA TYR A 24 0.12 0.75 -13.28
C TYR A 24 1.12 0.60 -14.43
N HIS A 25 2.37 0.22 -14.15
CA HIS A 25 3.38 -0.01 -15.18
C HIS A 25 3.08 -1.22 -16.07
N ALA A 26 2.37 -2.22 -15.56
CA ALA A 26 1.86 -3.31 -16.37
C ALA A 26 0.67 -2.91 -17.26
N GLY A 27 0.14 -1.69 -17.12
CA GLY A 27 -0.92 -1.13 -17.96
C GLY A 27 -2.34 -1.39 -17.46
N PHE A 28 -2.52 -1.78 -16.19
CA PHE A 28 -3.85 -1.94 -15.59
C PHE A 28 -4.41 -0.60 -15.11
N PRO A 29 -5.72 -0.33 -15.31
CA PRO A 29 -6.39 0.77 -14.63
C PRO A 29 -6.54 0.43 -13.14
N VAL A 30 -5.99 1.29 -12.28
CA VAL A 30 -5.94 1.10 -10.82
C VAL A 30 -6.70 2.21 -10.12
N VAL A 31 -7.60 1.85 -9.22
CA VAL A 31 -8.29 2.76 -8.29
C VAL A 31 -7.93 2.38 -6.87
N MET A 32 -7.74 3.36 -5.99
CA MET A 32 -7.47 3.11 -4.58
C MET A 32 -8.58 3.68 -3.70
N THR A 33 -8.87 3.03 -2.58
CA THR A 33 -9.71 3.58 -1.52
C THR A 33 -8.91 3.77 -0.25
N GLU A 34 -9.13 4.87 0.46
CA GLU A 34 -8.53 5.16 1.76
C GLU A 34 -9.55 5.67 2.77
N ARG A 35 -9.15 5.70 4.04
CA ARG A 35 -9.90 6.34 5.10
C ARG A 35 -9.68 7.86 5.10
N PRO A 36 -10.53 8.65 5.77
CA PRO A 36 -10.40 10.11 5.81
C PRO A 36 -9.10 10.60 6.46
N THR A 37 -8.57 9.82 7.41
CA THR A 37 -7.33 10.12 8.12
C THR A 37 -6.36 8.92 8.02
N PRO A 38 -5.66 8.75 6.89
CA PRO A 38 -4.72 7.65 6.68
C PRO A 38 -3.55 7.64 7.68
N THR A 39 -3.13 6.46 8.12
CA THR A 39 -2.19 6.32 9.25
C THR A 39 -0.80 5.81 8.85
N MET A 40 -0.44 5.93 7.58
CA MET A 40 0.88 5.48 7.11
C MET A 40 2.00 6.37 7.64
N ILE A 41 3.12 5.71 7.96
CA ILE A 41 4.32 6.36 8.50
C ILE A 41 5.22 6.83 7.36
N ARG A 42 5.41 5.99 6.33
CA ARG A 42 6.19 6.34 5.13
C ARG A 42 5.33 7.13 4.13
N ARG A 43 4.79 8.27 4.56
CA ARG A 43 3.85 9.08 3.77
C ARG A 43 4.46 9.63 2.48
N ALA A 44 5.78 9.84 2.44
CA ALA A 44 6.49 10.31 1.24
C ALA A 44 6.46 9.33 0.05
N VAL A 45 6.13 8.05 0.31
CA VAL A 45 6.05 6.99 -0.72
C VAL A 45 4.74 6.20 -0.60
N SER A 46 3.69 6.83 -0.12
CA SER A 46 2.38 6.20 0.05
C SER A 46 1.33 6.98 -0.72
N PHE A 47 0.67 6.37 -1.72
CA PHE A 47 -0.35 7.05 -2.52
C PHE A 47 -1.54 7.56 -1.71
N GLY A 48 -1.84 6.96 -0.55
CA GLY A 48 -2.82 7.48 0.39
C GLY A 48 -2.53 8.91 0.87
N ALA A 49 -1.30 9.42 0.71
CA ALA A 49 -0.95 10.78 1.10
C ALA A 49 -1.72 11.83 0.28
N ALA A 50 -2.20 11.46 -0.92
CA ALA A 50 -3.12 12.28 -1.70
C ALA A 50 -4.39 12.66 -0.93
N VAL A 51 -4.82 11.89 0.07
CA VAL A 51 -5.97 12.26 0.92
C VAL A 51 -5.72 13.59 1.64
N TYR A 52 -4.47 13.81 2.10
CA TYR A 52 -4.04 15.03 2.77
C TYR A 52 -3.66 16.12 1.76
N GLU A 53 -2.82 15.78 0.79
CA GLU A 53 -2.14 16.76 -0.09
C GLU A 53 -2.90 17.03 -1.40
N GLY A 54 -4.01 16.33 -1.65
CA GLY A 54 -4.74 16.34 -2.92
C GLY A 54 -4.09 15.53 -4.04
N ARG A 55 -2.75 15.51 -4.09
CA ARG A 55 -1.95 14.79 -5.11
C ARG A 55 -0.60 14.35 -4.53
N ILE A 56 -0.06 13.25 -5.03
CA ILE A 56 1.32 12.82 -4.79
C ILE A 56 1.91 12.15 -6.03
N ILE A 57 3.23 12.29 -6.22
CA ILE A 57 3.99 11.57 -7.24
C ILE A 57 5.01 10.69 -6.54
N VAL A 58 5.01 9.39 -6.84
CA VAL A 58 5.99 8.42 -6.33
C VAL A 58 6.56 7.69 -7.53
N GLU A 59 7.88 7.80 -7.73
CA GLU A 59 8.61 7.15 -8.83
C GLU A 59 7.95 7.33 -10.20
N GLY A 60 7.51 8.56 -10.50
CA GLY A 60 6.87 8.92 -11.78
C GLY A 60 5.39 8.57 -11.89
N VAL A 61 4.82 7.85 -10.93
CA VAL A 61 3.39 7.53 -10.90
C VAL A 61 2.64 8.57 -10.05
N THR A 62 1.61 9.17 -10.65
CA THR A 62 0.76 10.15 -9.97
C THR A 62 -0.46 9.48 -9.34
N ALA A 63 -0.73 9.77 -8.07
CA ALA A 63 -2.00 9.50 -7.42
C ALA A 63 -2.71 10.80 -7.01
N VAL A 64 -4.02 10.87 -7.22
CA VAL A 64 -4.83 12.08 -7.00
C VAL A 64 -6.06 11.74 -6.17
N ARG A 65 -6.34 12.53 -5.13
CA ARG A 65 -7.60 12.43 -4.39
C ARG A 65 -8.72 12.98 -5.25
N VAL A 66 -9.76 12.17 -5.43
CA VAL A 66 -10.89 12.53 -6.30
C VAL A 66 -12.23 12.21 -5.66
N SER A 67 -13.29 12.81 -6.19
CA SER A 67 -14.66 12.37 -5.94
C SER A 67 -15.02 11.17 -6.85
N PRO A 68 -16.08 10.39 -6.52
CA PRO A 68 -16.49 9.25 -7.35
C PRO A 68 -16.75 9.58 -8.83
N GLY A 69 -17.23 10.78 -9.14
CA GLY A 69 -17.53 11.20 -10.52
C GLY A 69 -16.28 11.44 -11.38
N GLU A 70 -15.12 11.67 -10.76
CA GLU A 70 -13.88 12.04 -11.43
C GLU A 70 -12.95 10.84 -11.69
N VAL A 71 -13.32 9.65 -11.20
CA VAL A 71 -12.52 8.41 -11.30
C VAL A 71 -12.16 8.11 -12.76
N LYS A 72 -13.15 8.11 -13.65
CA LYS A 72 -12.94 7.77 -15.07
C LYS A 72 -12.02 8.76 -15.77
N ALA A 73 -12.25 10.06 -15.58
CA ALA A 73 -11.42 11.11 -16.18
C ALA A 73 -9.97 11.04 -15.67
N THR A 74 -9.77 10.67 -14.41
CA THR A 74 -8.44 10.54 -13.80
C THR A 74 -7.67 9.34 -14.37
N LEU A 75 -8.34 8.19 -14.52
CA LEU A 75 -7.75 7.03 -15.19
C LEU A 75 -7.35 7.34 -16.64
N GLN A 76 -8.18 8.09 -17.38
CA GLN A 76 -7.88 8.51 -18.76
C GLN A 76 -6.66 9.43 -18.88
N ARG A 77 -6.29 10.13 -17.80
CA ARG A 77 -5.05 10.93 -17.75
C ARG A 77 -3.81 10.12 -17.37
N GLY A 78 -3.94 8.81 -17.16
CA GLY A 78 -2.85 7.98 -16.66
C GLY A 78 -2.51 8.26 -15.19
N GLU A 79 -3.50 8.64 -14.38
CA GLU A 79 -3.31 8.90 -12.95
C GLU A 79 -4.10 7.88 -12.12
N ILE A 80 -3.64 7.60 -10.90
CA ILE A 80 -4.32 6.69 -9.96
C ILE A 80 -5.31 7.50 -9.10
N PRO A 81 -6.63 7.37 -9.29
CA PRO A 81 -7.61 7.99 -8.40
C PRO A 81 -7.60 7.35 -7.01
N VAL A 82 -7.59 8.18 -5.97
CA VAL A 82 -7.68 7.82 -4.56
C VAL A 82 -9.00 8.35 -4.00
N LEU A 83 -9.91 7.46 -3.66
CA LEU A 83 -11.20 7.79 -3.08
C LEU A 83 -11.12 7.76 -1.55
N VAL A 84 -11.66 8.79 -0.88
CA VAL A 84 -11.94 8.70 0.55
C VAL A 84 -13.23 7.88 0.73
N ASP A 85 -13.05 6.59 0.97
CA ASP A 85 -14.11 5.58 1.02
C ASP A 85 -13.73 4.47 2.02
N PRO A 86 -13.86 4.71 3.33
CA PRO A 86 -13.40 3.77 4.36
C PRO A 86 -14.15 2.43 4.35
N ALA A 87 -15.38 2.41 3.83
CA ALA A 87 -16.19 1.20 3.69
C ALA A 87 -15.95 0.46 2.35
N ALA A 88 -15.11 1.02 1.47
CA ALA A 88 -14.87 0.52 0.13
C ALA A 88 -16.16 0.31 -0.70
N GLY A 89 -17.16 1.19 -0.53
CA GLY A 89 -18.41 1.14 -1.31
C GLY A 89 -18.19 1.31 -2.82
N ALA A 90 -17.04 1.82 -3.23
CA ALA A 90 -16.55 1.84 -4.59
C ALA A 90 -16.49 0.46 -5.26
N VAL A 91 -16.32 -0.63 -4.49
CA VAL A 91 -16.35 -2.01 -5.03
C VAL A 91 -17.69 -2.28 -5.72
N VAL A 92 -18.80 -1.94 -5.08
CA VAL A 92 -20.15 -2.16 -5.64
C VAL A 92 -20.41 -1.27 -6.86
N ARG A 93 -19.97 -0.01 -6.80
CA ARG A 93 -20.21 0.98 -7.86
C ARG A 93 -19.37 0.73 -9.11
N LEU A 94 -18.10 0.40 -8.92
CA LEU A 94 -17.13 0.25 -10.00
C LEU A 94 -17.05 -1.17 -10.55
N ARG A 95 -17.53 -2.17 -9.79
CA ARG A 95 -17.51 -3.60 -10.16
C ARG A 95 -16.16 -4.04 -10.72
N PRO A 96 -15.07 -3.84 -9.95
CA PRO A 96 -13.72 -4.16 -10.42
C PRO A 96 -13.59 -5.66 -10.73
N VAL A 97 -12.72 -6.00 -11.67
CA VAL A 97 -12.37 -7.40 -11.95
C VAL A 97 -11.49 -7.96 -10.84
N VAL A 98 -10.67 -7.11 -10.21
CA VAL A 98 -9.78 -7.51 -9.12
C VAL A 98 -9.95 -6.57 -7.94
N VAL A 99 -10.08 -7.12 -6.74
CA VAL A 99 -9.93 -6.39 -5.48
C VAL A 99 -8.66 -6.86 -4.78
N VAL A 100 -7.83 -5.91 -4.36
CA VAL A 100 -6.65 -6.16 -3.52
C VAL A 100 -6.87 -5.51 -2.16
N ASP A 101 -6.98 -6.31 -1.10
CA ASP A 101 -6.95 -5.78 0.27
C ASP A 101 -5.51 -5.58 0.72
N ALA A 102 -5.07 -4.31 0.69
CA ALA A 102 -3.77 -3.85 1.10
C ALA A 102 -3.82 -2.96 2.36
N ILE A 103 -4.92 -3.02 3.13
CA ILE A 103 -5.10 -2.21 4.36
C ILE A 103 -4.08 -2.62 5.43
N MET A 104 -3.66 -3.90 5.42
CA MET A 104 -2.74 -4.46 6.41
C MET A 104 -3.26 -4.35 7.85
N ALA A 105 -4.58 -4.47 8.04
CA ALA A 105 -5.24 -4.42 9.36
C ALA A 105 -4.90 -5.61 10.27
N LYS A 106 -4.27 -6.67 9.72
CA LYS A 106 -3.94 -7.94 10.40
C LYS A 106 -5.17 -8.74 10.87
N ARG A 107 -6.33 -8.35 10.37
CA ARG A 107 -7.64 -8.99 10.53
C ARG A 107 -8.49 -8.62 9.32
N ASN A 108 -9.44 -9.47 8.96
CA ASN A 108 -10.41 -9.14 7.94
C ASN A 108 -11.34 -8.01 8.44
N THR A 109 -11.49 -6.95 7.63
CA THR A 109 -12.37 -5.80 7.93
C THR A 109 -13.57 -5.72 6.97
N GLY A 110 -14.00 -6.87 6.45
CA GLY A 110 -15.17 -6.97 5.55
C GLY A 110 -14.81 -7.26 4.09
N THR A 111 -13.61 -7.78 3.82
CA THR A 111 -13.25 -8.31 2.49
C THR A 111 -13.83 -9.71 2.32
N THR A 112 -14.43 -9.96 1.17
CA THR A 112 -15.10 -11.24 0.87
C THR A 112 -14.78 -11.72 -0.53
N LEU A 113 -14.99 -13.01 -0.80
CA LEU A 113 -14.89 -13.59 -2.15
C LEU A 113 -15.85 -12.96 -3.15
N ALA A 114 -16.94 -12.33 -2.69
CA ALA A 114 -17.95 -11.70 -3.55
C ALA A 114 -17.54 -10.29 -4.02
N ASP A 115 -16.47 -9.71 -3.47
CA ASP A 115 -16.05 -8.34 -3.80
C ASP A 115 -15.61 -8.21 -5.25
N ALA A 116 -15.07 -9.27 -5.86
CA ALA A 116 -14.66 -9.30 -7.26
C ALA A 116 -14.44 -10.74 -7.76
N PRO A 117 -14.42 -10.94 -9.10
CA PRO A 117 -13.91 -12.16 -9.76
C PRO A 117 -12.61 -12.69 -9.17
N LEU A 118 -11.67 -11.80 -8.84
CA LEU A 118 -10.45 -12.14 -8.13
C LEU A 118 -10.27 -11.22 -6.93
N VAL A 119 -10.07 -11.82 -5.76
CA VAL A 119 -9.88 -11.10 -4.49
C VAL A 119 -8.56 -11.57 -3.90
N ILE A 120 -7.62 -10.65 -3.75
CA ILE A 120 -6.28 -10.90 -3.24
C ILE A 120 -6.13 -10.13 -1.93
N ALA A 121 -5.62 -10.77 -0.87
CA ALA A 121 -5.35 -10.09 0.39
C ALA A 121 -3.85 -10.12 0.69
N LEU A 122 -3.34 -9.03 1.29
CA LEU A 122 -1.94 -8.92 1.67
C LEU A 122 -1.73 -9.29 3.15
N GLY A 123 -0.85 -10.27 3.39
CA GLY A 123 -0.35 -10.57 4.72
C GLY A 123 -1.35 -11.24 5.66
N PRO A 124 -1.08 -11.21 6.98
CA PRO A 124 -1.89 -11.93 7.96
C PRO A 124 -3.29 -11.33 8.13
N GLY A 125 -4.21 -12.13 8.66
CA GLY A 125 -5.60 -11.74 8.95
C GLY A 125 -6.63 -12.26 7.94
N PHE A 126 -6.18 -12.99 6.92
CA PHE A 126 -7.00 -13.59 5.87
C PHE A 126 -6.62 -15.05 5.65
N THR A 127 -7.58 -15.85 5.22
CA THR A 127 -7.39 -17.23 4.77
C THR A 127 -7.83 -17.39 3.32
N ALA A 128 -6.92 -17.81 2.45
CA ALA A 128 -7.20 -18.13 1.06
C ALA A 128 -8.18 -19.30 0.97
N GLY A 129 -9.17 -19.19 0.09
CA GLY A 129 -10.30 -20.13 -0.04
C GLY A 129 -11.46 -19.86 0.91
N ARG A 130 -11.32 -18.92 1.86
CA ARG A 130 -12.40 -18.50 2.78
C ARG A 130 -12.70 -17.02 2.68
N ASP A 131 -11.71 -16.19 2.97
CA ASP A 131 -11.84 -14.73 3.00
C ASP A 131 -11.55 -14.09 1.64
N CYS A 132 -10.63 -14.70 0.88
CA CYS A 132 -10.14 -14.22 -0.40
C CYS A 132 -9.67 -15.39 -1.27
N HIS A 133 -9.45 -15.14 -2.56
CA HIS A 133 -9.00 -16.16 -3.49
C HIS A 133 -7.51 -16.47 -3.34
N ARG A 134 -6.70 -15.46 -3.01
CA ARG A 134 -5.24 -15.60 -2.81
C ARG A 134 -4.79 -14.72 -1.66
N VAL A 135 -3.83 -15.21 -0.89
CA VAL A 135 -3.08 -14.39 0.08
C VAL A 135 -1.65 -14.21 -0.43
N ILE A 136 -1.12 -12.99 -0.36
CA ILE A 136 0.30 -12.72 -0.65
C ILE A 136 1.07 -12.62 0.65
N GLU A 137 2.14 -13.40 0.80
CA GLU A 137 3.01 -13.31 1.97
C GLU A 137 3.73 -11.96 2.01
N THR A 138 3.69 -11.32 3.19
CA THR A 138 4.28 -9.99 3.42
C THR A 138 5.36 -10.00 4.49
N ASN A 139 5.61 -11.11 5.18
CA ASN A 139 6.72 -11.21 6.10
C ASN A 139 8.05 -11.26 5.33
N ARG A 140 9.06 -10.57 5.84
CA ARG A 140 10.40 -10.60 5.20
C ARG A 140 11.01 -11.98 5.43
N GLY A 141 11.57 -12.56 4.38
CA GLY A 141 12.19 -13.89 4.42
C GLY A 141 12.01 -14.61 3.09
N HIS A 142 12.27 -15.91 3.08
CA HIS A 142 12.24 -16.75 1.88
C HIS A 142 10.89 -16.72 1.13
N ASN A 143 9.79 -16.48 1.83
CA ASN A 143 8.45 -16.52 1.24
C ASN A 143 7.91 -15.13 0.87
N LEU A 144 8.67 -14.06 1.02
CA LEU A 144 8.18 -12.70 0.74
C LEU A 144 7.64 -12.59 -0.71
N GLY A 145 6.39 -12.14 -0.86
CA GLY A 145 5.72 -12.00 -2.16
C GLY A 145 5.16 -13.30 -2.72
N ARG A 146 5.31 -14.44 -2.02
CA ARG A 146 4.76 -15.73 -2.46
C ARG A 146 3.22 -15.70 -2.44
N ILE A 147 2.64 -16.31 -3.46
CA ILE A 147 1.20 -16.53 -3.57
C ILE A 147 0.82 -17.77 -2.78
N LEU A 148 -0.11 -17.61 -1.85
CA LEU A 148 -0.75 -18.69 -1.12
C LEU A 148 -2.11 -18.96 -1.74
N HIS A 149 -2.28 -20.17 -2.27
CA HIS A 149 -3.52 -20.63 -2.89
C HIS A 149 -4.52 -21.17 -1.85
N GLU A 150 -4.00 -21.60 -0.71
CA GLU A 150 -4.74 -22.10 0.44
C GLU A 150 -4.05 -21.64 1.72
N GLY A 151 -4.81 -21.56 2.83
CA GLY A 151 -4.27 -21.19 4.13
C GLY A 151 -4.03 -19.68 4.30
N ALA A 152 -3.23 -19.31 5.29
CA ALA A 152 -2.98 -17.92 5.68
C ALA A 152 -1.48 -17.58 5.60
N ALA A 153 -1.17 -16.29 5.45
CA ALA A 153 0.20 -15.80 5.60
C ALA A 153 0.72 -15.99 7.02
N GLN A 154 2.04 -15.86 7.19
CA GLN A 154 2.66 -15.94 8.51
C GLN A 154 2.03 -14.93 9.49
N PRO A 155 1.77 -15.35 10.75
CA PRO A 155 1.19 -14.48 11.77
C PRO A 155 2.01 -13.20 11.99
N ASN A 156 1.33 -12.12 12.34
CA ASN A 156 2.01 -10.89 12.73
C ASN A 156 2.78 -11.10 14.04
N THR A 157 4.11 -11.10 13.98
CA THR A 157 4.99 -11.21 15.14
C THR A 157 4.98 -9.98 16.06
N GLY A 158 4.48 -8.84 15.57
CA GLY A 158 4.52 -7.56 16.29
C GLY A 158 5.89 -6.88 16.26
N VAL A 159 6.94 -7.58 15.84
CA VAL A 159 8.31 -7.08 15.72
C VAL A 159 8.56 -6.60 14.29
N PRO A 160 8.96 -5.33 14.07
CA PRO A 160 9.35 -4.86 12.74
C PRO A 160 10.56 -5.65 12.21
N GLY A 161 10.55 -5.98 10.92
CA GLY A 161 11.70 -6.62 10.28
C GLY A 161 12.98 -5.78 10.38
N SER A 162 14.12 -6.47 10.43
CA SER A 162 15.45 -5.87 10.59
C SER A 162 15.81 -4.98 9.40
N VAL A 163 16.37 -3.81 9.70
CA VAL A 163 16.93 -2.86 8.74
C VAL A 163 18.25 -2.37 9.33
N GLY A 164 19.37 -2.61 8.65
CA GLY A 164 20.70 -2.22 9.15
C GLY A 164 21.00 -2.76 10.55
N GLY A 165 20.52 -3.97 10.89
CA GLY A 165 20.71 -4.59 12.21
C GLY A 165 19.74 -4.14 13.31
N LYS A 166 18.85 -3.16 13.05
CA LYS A 166 17.85 -2.68 14.02
C LYS A 166 16.44 -3.16 13.68
N THR A 167 15.66 -3.53 14.70
CA THR A 167 14.29 -4.08 14.55
C THR A 167 13.23 -3.18 15.20
N ALA A 168 12.98 -3.31 16.50
CA ALA A 168 11.94 -2.57 17.21
C ALA A 168 12.33 -1.11 17.49
N GLU A 169 13.61 -0.88 17.80
CA GLU A 169 14.17 0.44 18.15
C GLU A 169 13.93 1.51 17.09
N ARG A 170 13.84 1.13 15.81
CA ARG A 170 13.62 2.08 14.71
C ARG A 170 12.21 2.67 14.70
N VAL A 171 11.25 1.97 15.29
CA VAL A 171 9.84 2.33 15.25
C VAL A 171 9.46 3.06 16.53
N LEU A 172 9.29 4.37 16.42
CA LEU A 172 8.89 5.21 17.55
C LEU A 172 7.39 5.18 17.75
N ARG A 173 6.99 5.28 19.02
CA ARG A 173 5.60 5.23 19.47
C ARG A 173 5.26 6.45 20.30
N ALA A 174 4.00 6.89 20.23
CA ALA A 174 3.49 8.00 21.01
C ALA A 174 3.59 7.66 22.51
N PRO A 175 4.25 8.51 23.33
CA PRO A 175 4.33 8.27 24.77
C PRO A 175 2.99 8.57 25.47
N VAL A 176 2.23 9.51 24.93
CA VAL A 176 0.95 9.97 25.47
C VAL A 176 -0.08 10.14 24.36
N ALA A 177 -1.36 10.29 24.72
CA ALA A 177 -2.40 10.68 23.78
C ALA A 177 -2.22 12.15 23.35
N GLY A 178 -2.67 12.49 22.14
CA GLY A 178 -2.69 13.88 21.68
C GLY A 178 -2.48 14.03 20.17
N GLN A 179 -2.04 15.21 19.75
CA GLN A 179 -1.63 15.50 18.38
C GLN A 179 -0.12 15.63 18.28
N LEU A 180 0.41 15.22 17.14
CA LEU A 180 1.83 15.33 16.85
C LEU A 180 2.15 16.71 16.26
N THR A 181 3.10 17.41 16.87
CA THR A 181 3.74 18.60 16.27
C THR A 181 5.13 18.19 15.76
N PRO A 182 5.40 18.25 14.44
CA PRO A 182 6.68 17.82 13.90
C PRO A 182 7.81 18.78 14.30
N ARG A 183 8.99 18.24 14.59
CA ARG A 183 10.25 18.98 14.83
C ARG A 183 11.35 18.63 13.81
N ALA A 184 11.15 17.56 13.05
CA ALA A 184 11.97 17.14 11.92
C ALA A 184 11.06 16.71 10.74
N ALA A 185 11.63 16.66 9.55
CA ALA A 185 10.99 16.23 8.31
C ALA A 185 11.51 14.86 7.84
N ILE A 186 10.70 14.17 7.04
CA ILE A 186 11.12 12.91 6.41
C ILE A 186 12.30 13.22 5.47
N GLY A 187 13.38 12.44 5.59
CA GLY A 187 14.64 12.65 4.87
C GLY A 187 15.71 13.36 5.69
N ASP A 188 15.36 13.97 6.83
CA ASP A 188 16.34 14.61 7.72
C ASP A 188 17.30 13.57 8.31
N ARG A 189 18.59 13.92 8.33
CA ARG A 189 19.61 13.19 9.07
C ARG A 189 19.50 13.57 10.55
N LEU A 190 19.45 12.56 11.41
CA LEU A 190 19.28 12.72 12.84
C LEU A 190 20.47 12.09 13.57
N ARG A 191 20.92 12.76 14.62
CA ARG A 191 21.77 12.20 15.66
C ARG A 191 20.91 11.72 16.83
N THR A 192 21.44 10.77 17.58
CA THR A 192 20.82 10.27 18.81
C THR A 192 20.47 11.43 19.73
N GLY A 193 19.20 11.51 20.17
CA GLY A 193 18.70 12.59 21.01
C GLY A 193 18.09 13.78 20.25
N ASP A 194 18.26 13.89 18.93
CA ASP A 194 17.66 14.98 18.15
C ASP A 194 16.12 14.95 18.22
N PRO A 195 15.44 16.10 18.35
CA PRO A 195 13.98 16.15 18.48
C PRO A 195 13.29 15.82 17.14
N ILE A 196 12.41 14.82 17.15
CA ILE A 196 11.59 14.42 15.99
C ILE A 196 10.22 15.07 16.03
N ALA A 197 9.59 15.10 17.21
CA ALA A 197 8.24 15.63 17.38
C ALA A 197 7.94 16.00 18.84
N THR A 198 6.86 16.74 19.06
CA THR A 198 6.27 16.99 20.38
C THR A 198 4.83 16.47 20.40
N ILE A 199 4.44 15.75 21.46
CA ILE A 199 3.07 15.23 21.68
C ILE A 199 2.69 15.50 23.12
N GLY A 200 1.63 16.30 23.36
CA GLY A 200 1.15 16.59 24.72
C GLY A 200 2.24 17.18 25.63
N GLY A 201 3.16 18.00 25.10
CA GLY A 201 4.30 18.56 25.84
C GLY A 201 5.52 17.64 25.94
N HIS A 202 5.42 16.36 25.58
CA HIS A 202 6.55 15.43 25.57
C HIS A 202 7.31 15.50 24.24
N THR A 203 8.63 15.68 24.30
CA THR A 203 9.50 15.59 23.12
C THR A 203 9.87 14.13 22.85
N VAL A 204 9.61 13.68 21.63
CA VAL A 204 10.08 12.39 21.10
C VAL A 204 11.37 12.64 20.34
N THR A 205 12.42 11.91 20.69
CA THR A 205 13.77 12.08 20.13
C THR A 205 14.22 10.87 19.31
N ALA A 206 15.25 11.07 18.49
CA ALA A 206 15.88 10.00 17.72
C ALA A 206 16.56 8.98 18.65
N PRO A 207 16.27 7.67 18.49
CA PRO A 207 16.81 6.62 19.37
C PRO A 207 18.25 6.25 19.03
N PHE A 208 18.71 6.58 17.82
CA PHE A 208 20.04 6.33 17.30
C PHE A 208 20.28 7.25 16.09
N ASP A 209 21.54 7.32 15.65
CA ASP A 209 21.94 8.05 14.45
C ASP A 209 21.37 7.41 13.17
N GLY A 210 20.80 8.22 12.29
CA GLY A 210 20.18 7.72 11.07
C GLY A 210 19.44 8.79 10.28
N VAL A 211 18.40 8.36 9.55
CA VAL A 211 17.51 9.27 8.81
C VAL A 211 16.06 9.04 9.23
N LEU A 212 15.29 10.12 9.37
CA LEU A 212 13.85 10.03 9.58
C LEU A 212 13.16 9.51 8.31
N ARG A 213 12.89 8.21 8.25
CA ARG A 213 12.31 7.52 7.09
C ARG A 213 10.81 7.68 6.98
N GLY A 214 10.14 7.92 8.10
CA GLY A 214 8.71 8.16 8.09
C GLY A 214 8.24 8.84 9.36
N LEU A 215 7.18 9.62 9.22
CA LEU A 215 6.54 10.38 10.28
C LEU A 215 5.04 10.41 10.00
N ILE A 216 4.24 10.07 11.00
CA ILE A 216 2.78 10.12 10.95
C ILE A 216 2.32 11.55 10.68
N HIS A 217 1.21 11.71 9.96
CA HIS A 217 0.67 13.04 9.66
C HIS A 217 0.14 13.71 10.95
N PRO A 218 0.38 15.03 11.17
CA PRO A 218 -0.09 15.76 12.36
C PRO A 218 -1.60 15.68 12.62
N ALA A 219 -2.40 15.51 11.56
CA ALA A 219 -3.86 15.37 11.67
C ALA A 219 -4.35 14.04 12.28
N VAL A 220 -3.46 13.06 12.49
CA VAL A 220 -3.83 11.78 13.09
C VAL A 220 -3.94 11.93 14.61
N PRO A 221 -5.12 11.66 15.23
CA PRO A 221 -5.22 11.62 16.68
C PRO A 221 -4.47 10.39 17.23
N LEU A 222 -3.60 10.63 18.20
CA LEU A 222 -2.72 9.59 18.76
C LEU A 222 -3.22 9.10 20.12
N THR A 223 -3.04 7.80 20.34
CA THR A 223 -3.14 7.15 21.65
C THR A 223 -1.76 6.65 22.10
N PRO A 224 -1.54 6.42 23.40
CA PRO A 224 -0.27 5.86 23.88
C PRO A 224 0.08 4.55 23.17
N GLY A 225 1.34 4.40 22.77
CA GLY A 225 1.83 3.24 22.03
C GLY A 225 1.54 3.26 20.53
N PHE A 226 0.78 4.24 20.01
CA PHE A 226 0.51 4.37 18.58
C PHE A 226 1.81 4.62 17.80
N LYS A 227 1.99 3.98 16.64
CA LYS A 227 3.21 4.15 15.84
C LYS A 227 3.25 5.56 15.24
N ILE A 228 4.35 6.30 15.43
CA ILE A 228 4.45 7.70 14.98
C ILE A 228 5.61 7.98 14.03
N ALA A 229 6.73 7.25 14.13
CA ALA A 229 7.88 7.50 13.27
C ALA A 229 8.68 6.23 12.99
N ASP A 230 9.58 6.31 12.01
CA ASP A 230 10.51 5.27 11.61
C ASP A 230 11.88 5.92 11.32
N VAL A 231 12.94 5.51 12.01
CA VAL A 231 14.32 6.00 11.80
C VAL A 231 15.15 4.90 11.12
N ASP A 232 15.72 5.17 9.96
CA ASP A 232 16.53 4.20 9.22
C ASP A 232 18.01 4.32 9.61
N PRO A 233 18.61 3.29 10.25
CA PRO A 233 19.99 3.32 10.72
C PRO A 233 21.01 3.29 9.57
N ARG A 234 20.58 2.95 8.34
CA ARG A 234 21.48 2.98 7.17
C ARG A 234 21.85 4.40 6.77
N GLY A 235 21.09 5.40 7.23
CA GLY A 235 21.43 6.81 7.03
C GLY A 235 21.40 7.27 5.57
N GLU A 236 20.59 6.63 4.72
CA GLU A 236 20.46 6.98 3.30
C GLU A 236 19.13 7.71 3.03
N PRO A 237 19.14 9.05 2.84
CA PRO A 237 17.93 9.83 2.58
C PRO A 237 17.13 9.38 1.36
N ALA A 238 17.78 8.92 0.29
CA ALA A 238 17.09 8.49 -0.92
C ALA A 238 16.08 7.37 -0.65
N HIS A 239 16.36 6.48 0.31
CA HIS A 239 15.44 5.40 0.70
C HIS A 239 14.12 5.88 1.33
N CYS A 240 14.03 7.15 1.72
CA CYS A 240 12.80 7.74 2.23
C CYS A 240 11.79 8.01 1.11
N PHE A 241 12.29 8.21 -0.12
CA PHE A 241 11.54 8.67 -1.28
C PHE A 241 11.40 7.60 -2.38
N THR A 242 11.89 6.38 -2.12
CA THR A 242 11.72 5.24 -3.01
C THR A 242 10.87 4.12 -2.40
N ILE A 243 10.16 3.42 -3.27
CA ILE A 243 9.37 2.23 -2.96
C ILE A 243 10.31 1.16 -2.44
N SER A 244 9.94 0.49 -1.36
CA SER A 244 10.80 -0.55 -0.78
C SER A 244 10.86 -1.81 -1.63
N ASP A 245 11.99 -2.49 -1.56
CA ASP A 245 12.18 -3.88 -1.99
C ASP A 245 10.98 -4.78 -1.62
N LYS A 246 10.49 -4.64 -0.38
CA LYS A 246 9.35 -5.39 0.16
C LYS A 246 8.05 -5.05 -0.55
N ALA A 247 7.76 -3.75 -0.72
CA ALA A 247 6.55 -3.31 -1.40
C ALA A 247 6.54 -3.79 -2.85
N PHE A 248 7.69 -3.76 -3.53
CA PHE A 248 7.82 -4.31 -4.86
C PHE A 248 7.69 -5.83 -4.92
N ALA A 249 8.34 -6.59 -4.02
CA ALA A 249 8.20 -8.05 -3.98
C ALA A 249 6.73 -8.47 -3.80
N VAL A 250 6.01 -7.81 -2.89
CA VAL A 250 4.57 -8.03 -2.69
C VAL A 250 3.77 -7.66 -3.94
N GLY A 251 4.07 -6.51 -4.57
CA GLY A 251 3.47 -6.13 -5.85
C GLY A 251 3.70 -7.14 -6.97
N GLY A 252 4.84 -7.81 -6.99
CA GLY A 252 5.13 -8.92 -7.90
C GLY A 252 4.22 -10.11 -7.69
N GLY A 253 4.05 -10.53 -6.44
CA GLY A 253 3.11 -11.59 -6.08
C GLY A 253 1.68 -11.27 -6.52
N VAL A 254 1.24 -10.02 -6.33
CA VAL A 254 -0.09 -9.58 -6.78
C VAL A 254 -0.21 -9.63 -8.31
N LEU A 255 0.75 -9.04 -9.04
CA LEU A 255 0.74 -9.04 -10.50
C LEU A 255 0.75 -10.48 -11.05
N GLN A 256 1.58 -11.35 -10.50
CA GLN A 256 1.62 -12.77 -10.86
C GLN A 256 0.28 -13.45 -10.58
N ALA A 257 -0.35 -13.22 -9.42
CA ALA A 257 -1.64 -13.81 -9.08
C ALA A 257 -2.75 -13.39 -10.05
N ILE A 258 -2.74 -12.13 -10.49
CA ILE A 258 -3.68 -11.60 -11.49
C ILE A 258 -3.44 -12.28 -12.84
N LEU A 259 -2.20 -12.26 -13.33
CA LEU A 259 -1.85 -12.85 -14.61
C LEU A 259 -1.98 -14.37 -14.64
N ALA A 260 -1.97 -15.06 -13.49
CA ALA A 260 -2.18 -16.51 -13.39
C ALA A 260 -3.66 -16.90 -13.22
N SER A 261 -4.55 -15.96 -12.93
CA SER A 261 -5.97 -16.26 -12.68
C SER A 261 -6.69 -16.63 -13.98
N PRO A 262 -7.27 -17.84 -14.09
CA PRO A 262 -8.04 -18.23 -15.27
C PRO A 262 -9.22 -17.30 -15.55
N GLU A 263 -9.87 -16.78 -14.50
CA GLU A 263 -11.01 -15.87 -14.66
C GLU A 263 -10.60 -14.52 -15.22
N VAL A 264 -9.49 -13.97 -14.74
CA VAL A 264 -8.94 -12.71 -15.29
C VAL A 264 -8.47 -12.94 -16.72
N ARG A 265 -7.75 -14.04 -16.99
CA ARG A 265 -7.30 -14.42 -18.34
C ARG A 265 -8.45 -14.53 -19.33
N ARG A 266 -9.57 -15.15 -18.95
CA ARG A 266 -10.76 -15.22 -19.81
C ARG A 266 -11.27 -13.83 -20.21
N ARG A 267 -11.28 -12.88 -19.26
CA ARG A 267 -11.70 -11.49 -19.52
C ARG A 267 -10.70 -10.71 -20.39
N MET A 268 -9.41 -11.00 -20.25
CA MET A 268 -8.37 -10.48 -21.14
C MET A 268 -8.52 -11.06 -22.56
N GLY A 269 -8.75 -12.37 -22.67
CA GLY A 269 -8.90 -13.09 -23.95
C GLY A 269 -10.14 -12.68 -24.74
N THR A 270 -11.27 -12.37 -24.09
CA THR A 270 -12.43 -11.77 -24.78
C THR A 270 -12.14 -10.38 -25.34
N THR A 271 -11.10 -9.70 -24.87
CA THR A 271 -10.65 -8.39 -25.39
C THR A 271 -9.62 -8.56 -26.53
N LEU A 272 -8.83 -9.65 -26.51
CA LEU A 272 -7.77 -9.92 -27.51
C LEU A 272 -8.29 -10.54 -28.82
N HIS A 273 -9.46 -11.17 -28.82
CA HIS A 273 -10.08 -11.74 -30.03
C HIS A 273 -10.80 -10.72 -30.94
N GLN A 274 -10.56 -9.41 -30.76
CA GLN A 274 -10.99 -8.37 -31.70
C GLN A 274 -9.91 -7.92 -32.69
N GLU A 275 -8.69 -8.47 -32.62
CA GLU A 275 -7.70 -8.29 -33.68
C GLU A 275 -7.54 -9.59 -34.47
N GLY A 276 -7.57 -9.45 -35.80
CA GLY A 276 -7.82 -10.49 -36.81
C GLY A 276 -6.89 -11.71 -36.80
N PRO A 277 -7.14 -12.66 -37.72
CA PRO A 277 -6.38 -13.90 -37.76
C PRO A 277 -4.91 -13.55 -37.98
N PHE A 278 -4.05 -14.12 -37.14
CA PHE A 278 -2.63 -14.26 -37.45
C PHE A 278 -2.55 -14.80 -38.88
N CYS A 279 -2.06 -13.98 -39.80
CA CYS A 279 -1.63 -14.48 -41.10
C CYS A 279 -0.55 -15.51 -40.83
N GLU A 280 -0.87 -16.77 -41.09
CA GLU A 280 0.13 -17.74 -41.52
C GLU A 280 0.75 -17.16 -42.79
N SER A 281 2.02 -16.84 -42.73
CA SER A 281 2.84 -16.61 -43.91
C SER A 281 4.03 -17.56 -43.82
N ASP A 282 3.89 -18.62 -44.63
CA ASP A 282 4.84 -19.56 -45.23
C ASP A 282 5.86 -20.30 -44.35
#